data_AF-A0A9P6QWY1-F1
#
_entry.id   AF-A0A9P6QWY1-F1
#
_cell.length_a   1.000
_cell.length_b   1.000
_cell.length_c   1.000
_cell.angle_alpha   90.00
_cell.angle_beta   90.00
_cell.angle_gamma   90.00
#
_symmetry.space_group_name_H-M   'P 1'
#
loop_
_entity.id
_entity.type
_entity.pdbx_description
1 polymer ?
#
loop_
_entity_poly.entity_id
_entity_poly.type
_entity_poly.pdbx_seq_one_letter_code
_entity_poly.pdbx_strand_id
1 'polypeptide(L)' 'MSAPTIVPCKYRTGRTLGQGTYAVVKEAVQIETGKRYAVKVISKKLMQGKEHMIRNEIA' A
#
# COMPACT_ATOMS: atom_id res chain seq x y z
N MET A 1 -21.61 -0.98 13.17
CA MET A 1 -20.45 -1.37 12.33
C MET A 1 -19.24 -1.49 13.24
N SER A 2 -18.67 -2.69 13.38
CA SER A 2 -17.47 -2.93 14.21
C SER A 2 -16.27 -2.18 13.63
N ALA A 3 -15.52 -1.47 14.47
CA ALA A 3 -14.31 -0.78 14.07
C ALA A 3 -13.28 -1.79 13.49
N PRO A 4 -12.51 -1.41 12.45
CA PRO A 4 -11.52 -2.30 11.88
C PRO A 4 -10.43 -2.60 12.91
N THR A 5 -10.11 -3.88 13.10
CA THR A 5 -8.99 -4.31 13.95
C THR A 5 -7.68 -3.80 13.34
N ILE A 6 -7.01 -2.88 14.03
CA ILE A 6 -5.70 -2.39 13.62
C ILE A 6 -4.68 -3.48 13.95
N VAL A 7 -4.18 -4.16 12.91
CA VAL A 7 -3.07 -5.11 13.05
C VAL A 7 -1.73 -4.36 13.02
N PRO A 8 -0.76 -4.75 13.86
CA PRO A 8 0.59 -4.21 13.76
C PRO A 8 1.19 -4.46 12.36
N CYS A 9 1.85 -3.44 11.80
CA CYS A 9 2.47 -3.58 10.49
C CYS A 9 3.66 -4.56 10.55
N LYS A 10 3.63 -5.59 9.70
CA LYS A 10 4.72 -6.59 9.60
C LYS A 10 5.90 -6.16 8.74
N TYR A 11 5.83 -4.95 8.17
CA TYR A 11 6.79 -4.44 7.21
C TYR A 11 7.32 -3.07 7.62
N ARG A 12 8.63 -2.90 7.55
CA ARG A 12 9.27 -1.59 7.66
C ARG A 12 9.36 -0.96 6.28
N THR A 13 8.60 0.10 6.05
CA THR A 13 8.68 0.88 4.81
C THR A 13 9.90 1.80 4.81
N GLY A 14 10.49 2.01 3.64
CA GLY A 14 11.68 2.82 3.43
C GLY A 14 11.49 3.85 2.32
N ARG A 15 12.55 4.06 1.53
CA ARG A 15 12.59 5.05 0.45
C ARG A 15 11.54 4.81 -0.63
N THR A 16 11.18 5.87 -1.34
CA THR A 16 10.32 5.78 -2.53
C THR A 16 11.09 5.16 -3.69
N LEU A 17 10.50 4.15 -4.33
CA LEU A 17 11.01 3.48 -5.52
C LEU A 17 10.37 4.05 -6.80
N GLY A 18 9.15 4.58 -6.71
CA GLY A 18 8.46 5.19 -7.83
C GLY A 18 7.23 5.98 -7.40
N GLN A 19 6.84 6.95 -8.22
CA GLN A 19 5.68 7.81 -7.96
C GLN A 19 4.80 7.84 -9.22
N GLY A 20 3.51 7.58 -9.05
CA GLY A 20 2.49 7.72 -10.08
C GLY A 20 1.40 8.70 -9.65
N THR A 21 0.42 8.93 -10.52
CA THR A 21 -0.65 9.90 -10.32
C THR A 21 -1.50 9.61 -9.07
N TYR A 22 -1.73 8.33 -8.75
CA TYR A 22 -2.65 7.90 -7.69
C TYR A 22 -1.97 7.09 -6.58
N ALA A 23 -0.69 6.75 -6.75
CA ALA A 23 0.01 5.84 -5.86
C ALA A 23 1.52 6.14 -5.79
N VAL A 24 2.12 5.78 -4.66
CA VAL A 24 3.57 5.80 -4.45
C VAL A 24 4.04 4.38 -4.16
N VAL A 25 5.11 3.95 -4.83
CA VAL A 25 5.76 2.68 -4.54
C VAL A 25 6.92 2.93 -3.60
N LYS A 26 6.96 2.22 -2.47
CA LYS A 26 8.05 2.30 -1.49
C LYS A 26 8.76 0.97 -1.34
N GLU A 27 10.03 1.02 -0.97
CA GLU A 27 10.76 -0.14 -0.49
C GLU A 27 10.14 -0.61 0.83
N ALA A 28 10.04 -1.91 1.04
CA ALA A 28 9.60 -2.49 2.29
C ALA A 28 10.43 -3.72 2.63
N VAL A 29 10.74 -3.86 3.91
CA VAL A 29 11.44 -5.04 4.45
C VAL A 29 10.50 -5.73 5.41
N GLN A 30 10.22 -7.01 5.20
CA GLN A 30 9.46 -7.80 6.17
C GLN A 30 10.30 -7.95 7.44
N ILE A 31 9.72 -7.61 8.59
CA ILE A 31 10.46 -7.53 9.86
C ILE A 31 11.02 -8.89 10.28
N GLU A 32 10.24 -9.96 10.10
CA GLU A 32 10.60 -11.31 10.54
C GLU A 32 11.64 -11.99 9.63
N THR A 33 11.50 -11.86 8.31
CA THR A 33 12.33 -12.61 7.35
C THR A 33 13.48 -11.79 6.76
N GLY A 34 13.46 -10.46 6.93
CA GLY A 34 14.40 -9.54 6.28
C GLY A 34 14.21 -9.44 4.76
N LYS A 35 13.22 -10.12 4.18
CA LYS A 35 13.00 -10.12 2.73
C LYS A 35 12.48 -8.77 2.25
N ARG A 36 13.05 -8.31 1.12
CA ARG A 36 12.72 -7.04 0.48
C ARG A 36 11.54 -7.20 -0.48
N TYR A 37 10.67 -6.20 -0.47
CA TYR A 37 9.48 -6.09 -1.29
C TYR A 37 9.29 -4.64 -1.76
N ALA A 38 8.45 -4.46 -2.77
CA ALA A 38 7.91 -3.15 -3.14
C ALA A 38 6.46 -3.06 -2.68
N VAL A 39 6.08 -1.96 -2.03
CA VAL A 39 4.72 -1.71 -1.55
C VAL A 39 4.13 -0.53 -2.31
N LYS A 40 3.04 -0.77 -3.03
CA LYS A 40 2.26 0.26 -3.72
C LYS A 40 1.22 0.84 -2.75
N VAL A 41 1.42 2.08 -2.33
CA VAL A 41 0.51 2.83 -1.46
C VAL A 41 -0.42 3.66 -2.32
N ILE A 42 -1.72 3.32 -2.32
CA ILE A 42 -2.75 3.99 -3.13
C ILE A 42 -3.47 5.04 -2.27
N SER A 43 -3.57 6.27 -2.78
CA SER A 43 -4.28 7.34 -2.07
C SER A 43 -5.79 7.20 -2.25
N LYS A 44 -6.50 6.84 -1.17
CA LYS A 44 -7.97 6.73 -1.18
C LYS A 44 -8.66 8.04 -1.59
N LYS A 45 -8.09 9.19 -1.19
CA LYS A 45 -8.62 10.52 -1.55
C LYS A 45 -8.58 10.77 -3.06
N LEU A 46 -7.48 10.39 -3.72
CA LEU A 46 -7.32 10.59 -5.16
C LEU A 46 -8.11 9.57 -5.99
N MET A 47 -8.59 8.50 -5.35
CA MET A 47 -9.39 7.46 -5.98
C MET A 47 -10.90 7.63 -5.79
N GLN A 48 -11.34 8.68 -5.09
CA GLN A 48 -12.75 8.99 -4.93
C GLN A 48 -13.41 9.20 -6.31
N GLY A 49 -14.48 8.46 -6.61
CA GLY A 49 -15.16 8.45 -7.91
C GLY A 49 -14.50 7.55 -8.97
N LYS A 50 -13.39 6.88 -8.66
CA LYS A 50 -12.66 5.93 -9.54
C LYS A 50 -12.42 4.58 -8.86
N GLU A 51 -13.25 4.20 -7.90
CA GLU A 51 -13.07 3.02 -7.04
C GLU A 51 -13.05 1.71 -7.85
N HIS A 52 -13.73 1.68 -8.99
CA HIS A 52 -13.70 0.54 -9.92
C HIS A 52 -12.28 0.23 -10.42
N MET A 53 -11.42 1.25 -10.59
CA MET A 53 -10.04 1.05 -11.00
C MET A 53 -9.22 0.33 -9.93
N ILE A 54 -9.48 0.60 -8.64
CA ILE A 54 -8.81 -0.12 -7.55
C ILE A 54 -9.20 -1.60 -7.56
N ARG A 55 -10.48 -1.91 -7.79
CA ARG A 55 -10.96 -3.31 -7.81
C ARG A 55 -10.26 -4.14 -8.89
N ASN A 56 -9.98 -3.54 -10.04
CA ASN A 56 -9.25 -4.19 -11.12
C ASN A 56 -7.75 -4.40 -10.79
N GLU A 57 -7.15 -3.59 -9.90
CA GLU A 57 -5.75 -3.75 -9.50
C GLU A 57 -5.53 -4.81 -8.40
N ILE A 58 -6.59 -5.28 -7.72
CA ILE A 58 -6.53 -6.22 -6.59
C ILE A 58 -7.09 -7.61 -6.98
N ALA A 59 -7.50 -7.80 -8.23
CA ALA A 59 -7.98 -9.09 -8.75
C ALA A 59 -6.88 -10.17 -8.72
#